data_AF-A0A1F7BDF2-F1
#
_entry.id   AF-A0A1F7BDF2-F1
#
_cell.length_a   1.000
_cell.length_b   1.000
_cell.length_c   1.000
_cell.angle_alpha   90.00
_cell.angle_beta   90.00
_cell.angle_gamma   90.00
#
_symmetry.space_group_name_H-M   'P 1'
#
loop_
_entity.id
_entity.type
_entity.pdbx_description
1 polymer ?
#
loop_
_entity_poly.entity_id
_entity_poly.type
_entity_poly.pdbx_seq_one_letter_code
_entity_poly.pdbx_strand_id
1 'polypeptide(L)'
;MQKVLSEREVRRAIRQWLFRNGWGRNCIEKETREQGVDMQVCHNRYSRYFLIETKGESSSASAKSQRETAFVYSLGQIITRMNVGKARYYYGLGLPASSASIAVRRIPWQVAKKLLLYVFSVDAKGKVKQFRWQDMKLAQSKKPTISLSK
;
A
#
# COMPACT_ATOMS: atom_id res chain seq x y z
N MET A 1 -2.56 24.69 8.17
CA MET A 1 -2.47 23.92 6.91
C MET A 1 -2.11 22.47 7.22
N GLN A 2 -2.83 21.51 6.65
CA GLN A 2 -2.44 20.10 6.74
C GLN A 2 -1.21 19.87 5.86
N LYS A 3 -0.17 19.24 6.41
CA LYS A 3 1.05 18.95 5.66
C LYS A 3 0.73 17.97 4.53
N VAL A 4 1.02 18.36 3.29
CA VAL A 4 0.94 17.48 2.11
C VAL A 4 2.15 16.54 2.15
N LEU A 5 1.89 15.22 2.16
CA LEU A 5 2.95 14.22 2.17
C LEU A 5 3.45 13.97 0.74
N SER A 6 4.74 14.21 0.50
CA SER A 6 5.37 13.77 -0.75
C SER A 6 5.50 12.24 -0.79
N GLU A 7 5.62 11.67 -1.99
CA GLU A 7 5.87 10.22 -2.15
C GLU A 7 7.15 9.78 -1.43
N ARG A 8 8.20 10.60 -1.49
CA ARG A 8 9.46 10.36 -0.78
C ARG A 8 9.26 10.27 0.73
N GLU A 9 8.40 11.11 1.31
CA GLU A 9 8.09 11.07 2.74
C GLU A 9 7.30 9.82 3.13
N VAL A 10 6.33 9.42 2.30
CA VAL A 10 5.57 8.17 2.47
C VAL A 10 6.53 6.98 2.43
N ARG A 11 7.37 6.90 1.40
CA ARG A 11 8.37 5.84 1.23
C ARG A 11 9.32 5.76 2.42
N ARG A 12 9.88 6.90 2.84
CA ARG A 12 10.78 6.99 4.00
C ARG A 12 10.12 6.50 5.29
N ALA A 13 8.87 6.91 5.54
CA ALA A 13 8.13 6.49 6.74
C ALA A 13 7.89 4.98 6.74
N ILE A 14 7.49 4.42 5.61
CA ILE A 14 7.25 2.97 5.47
C ILE A 14 8.56 2.19 5.61
N ARG A 15 9.67 2.64 5.00
CA ARG A 15 10.99 1.99 5.19
C ARG A 15 11.37 1.90 6.66
N GLN A 16 11.24 3.01 7.41
CA GLN A 16 11.55 3.02 8.83
C GLN A 16 10.64 2.06 9.62
N TRP A 17 9.36 2.02 9.28
CA TRP A 17 8.43 1.08 9.90
C TRP A 17 8.80 -0.37 9.58
N LEU A 18 9.10 -0.69 8.32
CA LEU A 18 9.50 -2.02 7.86
C LEU A 18 10.74 -2.51 8.61
N PHE A 19 11.77 -1.66 8.72
CA PHE A 19 13.00 -1.99 9.45
C PHE A 19 12.70 -2.37 10.91
N ARG A 20 11.88 -1.59 11.60
CA ARG A 20 11.43 -1.88 12.98
C ARG A 20 10.57 -3.13 13.10
N ASN A 21 9.97 -3.59 11.99
CA ASN A 21 9.10 -4.77 11.93
C ASN A 21 9.77 -5.97 11.27
N GLY A 22 11.11 -6.01 11.23
CA GLY A 22 11.87 -7.18 10.77
C GLY A 22 12.06 -7.27 9.25
N TRP A 23 11.85 -6.18 8.51
CA TRP A 23 12.04 -6.09 7.07
C TRP A 23 13.12 -5.06 6.74
N GLY A 24 14.36 -5.51 6.59
CA GLY A 24 15.49 -4.60 6.33
C GLY A 24 16.63 -5.18 5.53
N ARG A 25 16.67 -6.49 5.27
CA ARG A 25 17.71 -7.09 4.43
C ARG A 25 17.45 -6.75 2.96
N ASN A 26 18.52 -6.57 2.19
CA ASN A 26 18.48 -6.38 0.73
C ASN A 26 17.43 -5.32 0.31
N CYS A 27 17.41 -4.19 1.01
CA CYS A 27 16.51 -3.08 0.71
C CYS A 27 16.95 -2.42 -0.61
N ILE A 28 16.08 -2.45 -1.60
CA ILE A 28 16.23 -1.79 -2.88
C ILE A 28 15.15 -0.71 -2.96
N GLU A 29 15.56 0.54 -3.09
CA GLU A 29 14.66 1.66 -3.42
C GLU A 29 14.97 2.10 -4.84
N LYS A 30 13.93 2.38 -5.62
CA LYS A 30 14.11 2.75 -7.02
C LYS A 30 14.18 4.25 -7.21
N GLU A 31 15.07 4.66 -8.11
CA GLU A 31 15.09 6.00 -8.70
C GLU A 31 14.41 6.02 -10.08
N THR A 32 14.10 7.23 -10.56
CA THR A 32 13.05 7.60 -11.54
C THR A 32 13.10 6.91 -12.92
N ARG A 33 14.03 5.98 -13.19
CA ARG A 33 14.21 5.32 -14.50
C ARG A 33 14.45 3.80 -14.44
N GLU A 34 14.48 3.19 -13.27
CA GLU A 34 14.72 1.75 -13.13
C GLU A 34 13.43 0.94 -13.32
N GLN A 35 13.51 -0.32 -13.78
CA GLN A 35 12.36 -1.22 -13.89
C GLN A 35 12.12 -1.98 -12.57
N GLY A 36 10.94 -1.85 -11.93
CA GLY A 36 10.62 -2.49 -10.64
C GLY A 36 9.64 -1.68 -9.77
N VAL A 37 9.38 -2.12 -8.53
CA VAL A 37 8.55 -1.40 -7.53
C VAL A 37 9.31 -0.30 -6.79
N ASP A 38 8.64 0.73 -6.29
CA ASP A 38 9.30 1.83 -5.56
C ASP A 38 10.21 1.36 -4.41
N MET A 39 9.81 0.28 -3.73
CA MET A 39 10.60 -0.33 -2.67
C MET A 39 10.44 -1.85 -2.67
N GLN A 40 11.57 -2.54 -2.56
CA GLN A 40 11.66 -3.98 -2.31
C GLN A 40 12.52 -4.23 -1.08
N VAL A 41 12.01 -5.01 -0.12
CA VAL A 41 12.76 -5.39 1.08
C VAL A 41 12.64 -6.89 1.35
N CYS A 42 13.69 -7.50 1.89
CA CYS A 42 13.68 -8.89 2.34
C CYS A 42 13.48 -8.95 3.86
N HIS A 43 12.70 -9.93 4.31
CA HIS A 43 12.54 -10.19 5.74
C HIS A 43 13.88 -10.61 6.37
N ASN A 44 14.12 -10.24 7.61
CA ASN A 44 15.41 -10.44 8.27
C ASN A 44 15.71 -11.91 8.59
N ARG A 45 14.66 -12.73 8.79
CA ARG A 45 14.81 -14.14 9.22
C ARG A 45 14.57 -15.16 8.11
N TYR A 46 13.94 -14.78 7.00
CA TYR A 46 13.57 -15.72 5.93
C TYR A 46 13.61 -15.04 4.57
N SER A 47 13.81 -15.82 3.51
CA SER A 47 13.96 -15.34 2.13
C SER A 47 12.61 -15.02 1.47
N ARG A 48 11.88 -14.07 2.06
CA ARG A 48 10.63 -13.54 1.51
C ARG A 48 10.78 -12.05 1.29
N TYR A 49 10.29 -11.59 0.14
CA TYR A 49 10.37 -10.19 -0.24
C TYR A 49 9.01 -9.51 -0.11
N PHE A 50 9.06 -8.22 0.20
CA PHE A 50 7.95 -7.30 0.25
C PHE A 50 8.14 -6.25 -0.83
N LEU A 51 7.24 -6.24 -1.81
CA LEU A 51 7.23 -5.32 -2.93
C LEU A 51 6.17 -4.25 -2.68
N ILE A 52 6.56 -2.98 -2.72
CA ILE A 52 5.70 -1.87 -2.30
C ILE A 52 5.72 -0.77 -3.35
N GLU A 53 4.53 -0.37 -3.79
CA GLU A 53 4.31 0.84 -4.61
C GLU A 53 3.84 1.97 -3.70
N THR A 54 4.45 3.14 -3.80
CA THR A 54 4.19 4.32 -2.99
C THR A 54 3.57 5.44 -3.81
N LYS A 55 2.71 6.25 -3.20
CA LYS A 55 2.22 7.52 -3.78
C LYS A 55 2.20 8.62 -2.73
N GLY A 56 2.39 9.86 -3.16
CA GLY A 56 2.21 11.05 -2.34
C GLY A 56 0.75 11.55 -2.30
N GLU A 57 0.50 12.57 -1.50
CA GLU A 57 -0.73 13.34 -1.50
C GLU A 57 -0.59 14.53 -2.47
N SER A 58 -1.69 14.91 -3.08
CA SER A 58 -1.73 16.11 -3.92
C SER A 58 -2.25 17.32 -3.14
N SER A 59 -1.67 18.48 -3.43
CA SER A 59 -2.07 19.79 -2.91
C SER A 59 -3.24 20.43 -3.69
N SER A 60 -3.78 19.78 -4.72
CA SER A 60 -4.77 20.41 -5.61
C SER A 60 -6.18 20.51 -5.01
N ALA A 61 -6.96 21.48 -5.52
CA ALA A 61 -8.38 21.65 -5.17
C ALA A 61 -9.22 20.38 -5.45
N SER A 62 -8.79 19.53 -6.38
CA SER A 62 -9.40 18.24 -6.71
C SER A 62 -8.84 17.06 -5.91
N ALA A 63 -8.40 17.31 -4.67
CA ALA A 63 -7.74 16.32 -3.81
C ALA A 63 -8.50 14.99 -3.69
N LYS A 64 -9.84 15.00 -3.68
CA LYS A 64 -10.65 13.76 -3.59
C LYS A 64 -10.46 12.86 -4.82
N SER A 65 -10.59 13.43 -6.03
CA SER A 65 -10.38 12.69 -7.28
C SER A 65 -8.95 12.17 -7.36
N GLN A 66 -7.97 13.01 -6.99
CA GLN A 66 -6.56 12.62 -7.04
C GLN A 66 -6.20 11.52 -6.02
N ARG A 67 -6.84 11.46 -4.85
CA ARG A 67 -6.67 10.35 -3.88
C ARG A 67 -7.15 9.02 -4.45
N GLU A 68 -8.28 9.04 -5.15
CA GLU A 68 -8.81 7.84 -5.82
C GLU A 68 -7.90 7.41 -6.97
N THR A 69 -7.46 8.35 -7.80
CA THR A 69 -6.48 8.13 -8.86
C THR A 69 -5.20 7.51 -8.31
N ALA A 70 -4.62 8.09 -7.24
CA ALA A 70 -3.42 7.55 -6.60
C ALA A 70 -3.61 6.10 -6.12
N PHE A 71 -4.77 5.79 -5.53
CA PHE A 71 -5.12 4.41 -5.17
C PHE A 71 -5.21 3.50 -6.40
N VAL A 72 -5.97 3.87 -7.44
CA VAL A 72 -6.19 3.01 -8.62
C VAL A 72 -4.88 2.78 -9.37
N TYR A 73 -4.07 3.81 -9.58
CA TYR A 73 -2.78 3.69 -10.25
C TYR A 73 -1.81 2.81 -9.46
N SER A 74 -1.67 3.03 -8.15
CA SER A 74 -0.78 2.19 -7.33
C SER A 74 -1.23 0.72 -7.29
N LEU A 75 -2.55 0.46 -7.27
CA LEU A 75 -3.08 -0.90 -7.37
C LEU A 75 -2.77 -1.54 -8.73
N GLY A 76 -2.98 -0.81 -9.83
CA GLY A 76 -2.64 -1.30 -11.17
C GLY A 76 -1.15 -1.61 -11.30
N GLN A 77 -0.29 -0.70 -10.83
CA GLN A 77 1.16 -0.89 -10.84
C GLN A 77 1.58 -2.10 -10.00
N ILE A 78 1.05 -2.30 -8.79
CA ILE A 78 1.48 -3.46 -7.99
C ILE A 78 1.01 -4.79 -8.60
N ILE A 79 -0.19 -4.83 -9.21
CA ILE A 79 -0.72 -6.03 -9.88
C ILE A 79 0.17 -6.44 -11.05
N THR A 80 0.67 -5.49 -11.86
CA THR A 80 1.59 -5.82 -12.97
C THR A 80 2.97 -6.31 -12.51
N ARG A 81 3.28 -6.20 -11.22
CA ARG A 81 4.51 -6.76 -10.60
C ARG A 81 4.27 -8.12 -9.96
N MET A 82 3.03 -8.58 -9.88
CA MET A 82 2.73 -9.90 -9.32
C MET A 82 3.16 -10.96 -10.32
N ASN A 83 4.05 -11.85 -9.88
CA ASN A 83 4.52 -12.97 -10.69
C ASN A 83 3.98 -14.27 -10.08
N VAL A 84 3.36 -15.09 -10.93
CA VAL A 84 2.67 -16.32 -10.52
C VAL A 84 3.65 -17.50 -10.33
N GLY A 85 4.92 -17.37 -10.71
CA GLY A 85 5.83 -18.50 -10.89
C GLY A 85 6.97 -18.70 -9.88
N LYS A 86 7.29 -17.76 -8.98
CA LYS A 86 8.43 -17.90 -8.04
C LYS A 86 8.14 -17.23 -6.72
N ALA A 87 8.48 -17.93 -5.63
CA ALA A 87 8.50 -17.52 -4.21
C ALA A 87 7.34 -16.65 -3.72
N ARG A 88 6.68 -17.06 -2.62
CA ARG A 88 5.64 -16.28 -1.94
C ARG A 88 6.13 -14.85 -1.62
N TYR A 89 5.64 -13.85 -2.34
CA TYR A 89 5.90 -12.44 -2.12
C TYR A 89 4.79 -11.77 -1.33
N TYR A 90 5.15 -10.72 -0.60
CA TYR A 90 4.22 -9.80 0.04
C TYR A 90 4.12 -8.55 -0.83
N TYR A 91 2.92 -8.00 -0.98
CA TYR A 91 2.68 -6.83 -1.81
C TYR A 91 2.07 -5.70 -0.97
N GLY A 92 2.41 -4.46 -1.27
CA GLY A 92 1.97 -3.33 -0.48
C GLY A 92 1.66 -2.09 -1.29
N LEU A 93 0.63 -1.36 -0.86
CA LEU A 93 0.38 0.02 -1.27
C LEU A 93 0.79 0.96 -0.13
N GLY A 94 1.76 1.83 -0.38
CA GLY A 94 2.17 2.89 0.52
C GLY A 94 1.46 4.19 0.19
N LEU A 95 0.50 4.60 1.01
CA LEU A 95 -0.42 5.68 0.70
C LEU A 95 -0.54 6.67 1.87
N PRO A 96 -0.82 7.96 1.59
CA PRO A 96 -1.31 8.88 2.61
C PRO A 96 -2.62 8.36 3.20
N ALA A 97 -2.90 8.69 4.46
CA ALA A 97 -4.06 8.19 5.19
C ALA A 97 -5.40 8.40 4.45
N SER A 98 -5.53 9.53 3.74
CA SER A 98 -6.69 9.86 2.93
C SER A 98 -6.93 8.84 1.80
N SER A 99 -5.92 8.54 0.98
CA SER A 99 -5.97 7.53 -0.09
C SER A 99 -6.04 6.10 0.46
N ALA A 100 -5.32 5.80 1.55
CA ALA A 100 -5.35 4.49 2.20
C ALA A 100 -6.75 4.12 2.69
N SER A 101 -7.52 5.10 3.20
CA SER A 101 -8.91 4.87 3.61
C SER A 101 -9.81 4.42 2.46
N ILE A 102 -9.55 4.88 1.23
CA ILE A 102 -10.26 4.45 0.02
C ILE A 102 -9.86 3.01 -0.32
N ALA A 103 -8.55 2.74 -0.36
CA ALA A 103 -8.02 1.41 -0.65
C ALA A 103 -8.59 0.32 0.27
N VAL A 104 -8.58 0.54 1.59
CA VAL A 104 -9.09 -0.42 2.59
C VAL A 104 -10.58 -0.73 2.41
N ARG A 105 -11.37 0.25 1.96
CA ARG A 105 -12.81 0.07 1.71
C ARG A 105 -13.14 -0.58 0.37
N ARG A 106 -12.23 -0.54 -0.60
CA ARG A 106 -12.48 -0.94 -2.00
C ARG A 106 -11.76 -2.21 -2.41
N ILE A 107 -10.59 -2.51 -1.86
CA ILE A 107 -9.90 -3.78 -2.11
C ILE A 107 -10.68 -4.89 -1.40
N PRO A 108 -11.26 -5.88 -2.11
CA PRO A 108 -11.94 -6.99 -1.46
C PRO A 108 -10.98 -7.73 -0.52
N TRP A 109 -11.39 -7.97 0.72
CA TRP A 109 -10.48 -8.57 1.70
C TRP A 109 -10.01 -9.97 1.30
N GLN A 110 -10.83 -10.72 0.56
CA GLN A 110 -10.48 -12.04 0.02
C GLN A 110 -9.32 -11.95 -0.98
N VAL A 111 -9.35 -10.93 -1.86
CA VAL A 111 -8.28 -10.65 -2.82
C VAL A 111 -7.00 -10.27 -2.07
N ALA A 112 -7.11 -9.39 -1.07
CA ALA A 112 -5.97 -9.03 -0.24
C ALA A 112 -5.34 -10.23 0.49
N LYS A 113 -6.18 -11.15 1.00
CA LYS A 113 -5.74 -12.41 1.63
C LYS A 113 -5.01 -13.31 0.64
N LYS A 114 -5.60 -13.55 -0.55
CA LYS A 114 -5.05 -14.46 -1.57
C LYS A 114 -3.72 -13.94 -2.12
N LEU A 115 -3.64 -12.63 -2.35
CA LEU A 115 -2.47 -11.98 -2.94
C LEU A 115 -1.43 -11.55 -1.90
N LEU A 116 -1.70 -11.68 -0.59
CA LEU A 116 -0.82 -11.14 0.46
C LEU A 116 -0.57 -9.63 0.27
N LEU A 117 -1.64 -8.92 -0.08
CA LEU A 117 -1.63 -7.48 -0.31
C LEU A 117 -1.97 -6.73 1.00
N TYR A 118 -1.14 -5.74 1.32
CA TYR A 118 -1.24 -4.89 2.50
C TYR A 118 -1.41 -3.44 2.08
N VAL A 119 -2.00 -2.62 2.95
CA VAL A 119 -2.01 -1.16 2.78
C VAL A 119 -1.27 -0.52 3.94
N PHE A 120 -0.25 0.26 3.63
CA PHE A 120 0.47 1.09 4.59
C PHE A 120 -0.07 2.51 4.50
N SER A 121 -0.77 2.94 5.55
CA SER A 121 -1.30 4.29 5.69
C SER A 121 -0.30 5.14 6.46
N VAL A 122 0.13 6.24 5.85
CA VAL A 122 1.01 7.23 6.48
C VAL A 122 0.22 8.49 6.80
N ASP A 123 0.22 8.91 8.07
CA ASP A 123 -0.40 10.16 8.48
C ASP A 123 0.53 11.37 8.30
N ALA A 124 0.00 12.59 8.48
CA ALA A 124 0.76 13.82 8.32
C ALA A 124 1.98 13.95 9.27
N LYS A 125 2.03 13.16 10.35
CA LYS A 125 3.16 13.07 11.30
C LYS A 125 4.17 12.00 10.91
N GLY A 126 3.95 11.27 9.81
CA GLY A 126 4.78 10.16 9.37
C GLY A 126 4.53 8.85 10.12
N LYS A 127 3.46 8.75 10.92
CA LYS A 127 3.10 7.50 11.60
C LYS A 127 2.50 6.54 10.59
N VAL A 128 3.01 5.31 10.60
CA VAL A 128 2.56 4.25 9.69
C VAL A 128 1.60 3.31 10.41
N LYS A 129 0.44 3.06 9.79
CA LYS A 129 -0.48 1.99 10.14
C LYS A 129 -0.54 0.97 9.00
N GLN A 130 -0.24 -0.29 9.31
CA GLN A 130 -0.42 -1.40 8.39
C GLN A 130 -1.87 -1.93 8.49
N PHE A 131 -2.53 -2.06 7.35
CA PHE A 131 -3.81 -2.74 7.21
C PHE A 131 -3.61 -4.08 6.51
N ARG A 132 -4.09 -5.14 7.16
CA ARG A 132 -4.13 -6.52 6.68
C ARG A 132 -5.52 -6.84 6.17
N TRP A 133 -5.68 -8.02 5.57
CA TRP A 133 -7.00 -8.47 5.07
C TRP A 133 -8.06 -8.52 6.18
N GLN A 134 -7.68 -8.81 7.44
CA GLN A 134 -8.61 -8.80 8.57
C GLN A 134 -9.19 -7.39 8.83
N ASP A 135 -8.33 -6.37 8.75
CA ASP A 135 -8.75 -4.98 8.93
C ASP A 135 -9.67 -4.53 7.79
N MET A 136 -9.38 -4.96 6.55
CA MET A 136 -10.25 -4.71 5.40
C MET A 136 -11.59 -5.42 5.54
N LYS A 137 -11.60 -6.66 6.02
CA LYS A 137 -12.83 -7.43 6.30
C LYS A 137 -13.70 -6.69 7.31
N LEU A 138 -13.12 -6.21 8.40
CA LEU A 138 -13.83 -5.43 9.42
C LEU A 138 -14.35 -4.08 8.87
N ALA A 139 -13.61 -3.42 7.99
CA ALA A 139 -14.06 -2.17 7.36
C ALA A 139 -15.22 -2.40 6.38
N GLN A 140 -15.28 -3.59 5.76
CA GLN A 140 -16.30 -3.94 4.77
C GLN A 140 -17.55 -4.56 5.39
N SER A 141 -17.44 -5.26 6.52
CA SER A 141 -18.58 -5.82 7.26
C SER A 141 -19.50 -4.77 7.86
N LYS A 142 -19.06 -3.51 7.94
CA LYS A 142 -19.86 -2.37 8.41
C LYS A 142 -20.70 -1.71 7.30
N LYS A 143 -20.63 -2.21 6.05
CA LYS A 143 -21.50 -1.71 4.97
C LYS A 143 -22.83 -2.47 4.98
N PRO A 144 -23.98 -1.79 4.83
CA PRO A 144 -25.24 -2.48 4.58
C PRO A 144 -25.12 -3.28 3.28
N THR A 145 -25.49 -4.55 3.34
CA THR A 145 -25.51 -5.47 2.19
C THR A 145 -26.48 -4.89 1.15
N ILE A 146 -25.97 -4.48 0.00
CA ILE A 146 -26.83 -4.23 -1.16
C ILE A 146 -27.25 -5.62 -1.62
N SER A 147 -28.50 -6.00 -1.31
CA SER A 147 -29.15 -7.15 -1.90
C SER A 147 -29.27 -6.89 -3.40
N LEU A 148 -28.44 -7.56 -4.20
CA LEU A 148 -28.67 -7.68 -5.63
C LEU A 148 -29.89 -8.61 -5.77
N SER A 149 -31.06 -8.02 -6.00
CA SER A 149 -32.23 -8.75 -6.50
C SER A 149 -31.82 -9.40 -7.82
N LYS A 150 -31.96 -10.73 -7.87
CA LYS A 150 -31.73 -11.54 -9.06
C LYS A 150 -32.65 -11.12 -10.20
#